data_AF-A0AAP6VPU6-F1
#
_entry.id   AF-A0AAP6VPU6-F1
#
_cell.length_a   1.000
_cell.length_b   1.000
_cell.length_c   1.000
_cell.angle_alpha   90.00
_cell.angle_beta   90.00
_cell.angle_gamma   90.00
#
_symmetry.space_group_name_H-M   'P 1'
#
loop_
_entity.id
_entity.type
_entity.pdbx_description
1 polymer ?
#
loop_
_entity_poly.entity_id
_entity_poly.type
_entity_poly.pdbx_seq_one_letter_code
_entity_poly.pdbx_strand_id
1 'polypeptide(L)'
;MYEEIKKLRHSLWLTTDEKIQLIFQDNKGLSMVKVRERGDNRSEHMYLLLPTLESEVFAFDTPNGRFTVGISSTGEELFLSPIGVFLYPYGQIGCKPQTISINNAESQMVNNSATDIIN
;
A
#
# COMPACT_ATOMS: atom_id res chain seq x y z
N MET A 1 -7.75 15.61 -9.30
CA MET A 1 -7.62 14.43 -8.40
C MET A 1 -8.94 13.71 -8.25
N TYR A 2 -8.94 12.37 -8.30
CA TYR A 2 -10.13 11.51 -8.08
C TYR A 2 -10.65 11.59 -6.64
N GLU A 3 -11.97 11.42 -6.46
CA GLU A 3 -12.63 11.61 -5.16
C GLU A 3 -12.23 10.55 -4.14
N GLU A 4 -12.04 9.30 -4.57
CA GLU A 4 -11.61 8.18 -3.74
C GLU A 4 -10.21 8.45 -3.15
N ILE A 5 -9.29 8.94 -3.98
CA ILE A 5 -7.95 9.36 -3.54
C ILE A 5 -8.01 10.57 -2.61
N LYS A 6 -8.94 11.52 -2.81
CA LYS A 6 -9.10 12.67 -1.89
C LYS A 6 -9.63 12.28 -0.52
N LYS A 7 -10.39 11.18 -0.42
CA LYS A 7 -10.94 10.67 0.85
C LYS A 7 -9.89 9.96 1.70
N LEU A 8 -8.76 9.56 1.11
CA LEU A 8 -7.64 9.00 1.85
C LEU A 8 -7.16 9.98 2.92
N ARG A 9 -6.99 9.49 4.15
CA ARG A 9 -6.54 10.34 5.29
C ARG A 9 -5.13 10.89 5.11
N HIS A 10 -4.33 10.21 4.30
CA HIS A 10 -2.93 10.51 4.08
C HIS A 10 -2.65 10.57 2.58
N SER A 11 -1.77 11.48 2.17
CA SER A 11 -1.29 11.57 0.79
C SER A 11 -0.03 10.75 0.54
N LEU A 12 0.72 10.43 1.60
CA LEU A 12 1.95 9.63 1.57
C LEU A 12 1.67 8.23 2.13
N TRP A 13 2.04 7.23 1.31
CA TRP A 13 1.88 5.82 1.59
C TRP A 13 3.20 5.11 1.33
N LEU A 14 3.57 4.15 2.16
CA LEU A 14 4.85 3.45 2.03
C LEU A 14 4.75 1.98 2.41
N THR A 15 5.61 1.17 1.82
CA THR A 15 5.81 -0.22 2.25
C THR A 15 6.35 -0.27 3.67
N THR A 16 6.15 -1.40 4.37
CA THR A 16 6.63 -1.60 5.74
C THR A 16 8.14 -1.43 5.89
N ASP A 17 8.91 -1.76 4.85
CA ASP A 17 10.37 -1.57 4.79
C ASP A 17 10.78 -0.16 4.29
N GLU A 18 9.80 0.72 4.07
CA GLU A 18 9.91 2.09 3.57
C GLU A 18 10.62 2.25 2.23
N LYS A 19 10.87 1.14 1.51
CA LYS A 19 11.59 1.16 0.24
C LYS A 19 10.78 1.75 -0.89
N ILE A 20 9.46 1.55 -0.90
CA ILE A 20 8.58 2.12 -1.91
C ILE A 20 7.66 3.13 -1.23
N GLN A 21 7.57 4.33 -1.81
CA GLN A 21 6.65 5.37 -1.35
C GLN A 21 5.80 5.86 -2.51
N LEU A 22 4.50 6.00 -2.26
CA LEU A 22 3.54 6.62 -3.17
C LEU A 22 3.04 7.92 -2.56
N ILE A 23 3.06 8.98 -3.36
CA ILE A 23 2.51 10.29 -3.01
C ILE A 23 1.51 10.70 -4.07
N PHE A 24 0.23 10.78 -3.70
CA PHE A 24 -0.81 11.27 -4.58
C PHE A 24 -0.84 12.79 -4.58
N GLN A 25 -0.91 13.38 -5.76
CA GLN A 25 -0.92 14.83 -5.91
C GLN A 25 -1.70 15.26 -7.16
N ASP A 26 -2.29 16.44 -7.07
CA ASP A 26 -2.85 17.14 -8.22
C ASP A 26 -1.78 18.04 -8.83
N ASN A 27 -1.53 17.91 -10.14
CA ASN A 27 -0.60 18.76 -10.87
C ASN A 27 -1.34 19.45 -12.02
N LYS A 28 -1.78 20.69 -11.79
CA LYS A 28 -2.53 21.50 -12.76
C LYS A 28 -3.79 20.80 -13.28
N GLY A 29 -4.54 20.14 -12.39
CA GLY A 29 -5.76 19.40 -12.73
C GLY A 29 -5.52 17.95 -13.15
N LEU A 30 -4.27 17.52 -13.29
CA LEU A 30 -3.93 16.12 -13.56
C LEU A 30 -3.76 15.36 -12.24
N SER A 31 -4.49 14.26 -12.09
CA SER A 31 -4.30 13.31 -10.99
C SER A 31 -2.99 12.56 -11.24
N MET A 32 -2.02 12.67 -10.33
CA MET A 32 -0.71 12.03 -10.49
C MET A 32 -0.32 11.24 -9.24
N VAL A 33 0.50 10.21 -9.44
CA VAL A 33 1.21 9.52 -8.36
C VAL A 33 2.70 9.71 -8.55
N LYS A 34 3.35 10.17 -7.48
CA LYS A 34 4.81 10.18 -7.37
C LYS A 34 5.24 8.90 -6.69
N VAL A 35 6.10 8.14 -7.36
CA VAL A 35 6.70 6.90 -6.87
C VAL A 35 8.14 7.20 -6.49
N ARG A 36 8.51 6.90 -5.24
CA ARG A 36 9.89 6.96 -4.75
C ARG A 36 10.36 5.57 -4.39
N GLU A 37 11.54 5.21 -4.86
CA GLU A 37 12.21 3.98 -4.47
C GLU A 37 13.49 4.32 -3.71
N ARG A 38 13.60 3.81 -2.49
CA ARG A 38 14.80 3.88 -1.66
C ARG A 38 15.56 2.56 -1.77
N GLY A 39 16.57 2.56 -2.63
CA GLY A 39 17.67 1.58 -2.64
C GLY A 39 19.01 2.28 -2.41
N ASP A 40 20.08 1.72 -2.97
CA ASP A 40 21.42 2.35 -2.95
C ASP A 40 21.44 3.73 -3.61
N ASN A 41 20.59 3.93 -4.63
CA ASN A 41 20.29 5.22 -5.22
C ASN A 41 18.81 5.56 -5.02
N ARG A 42 18.51 6.82 -4.70
CA ARG A 42 17.13 7.31 -4.62
C ARG A 42 16.60 7.58 -6.03
N SER A 43 15.51 6.91 -6.41
CA SER A 43 14.78 7.19 -7.64
C SER A 43 13.45 7.89 -7.29
N GLU A 44 13.04 8.89 -8.09
CA GLU A 44 11.74 9.54 -7.98
C GLU A 44 11.16 9.73 -9.38
N HIS A 45 9.96 9.21 -9.60
CA HIS A 45 9.23 9.33 -10.85
C HIS A 45 7.79 9.75 -10.61
N MET A 46 7.22 10.47 -11.57
CA MET A 46 5.84 10.94 -11.50
C MET A 46 5.06 10.36 -12.67
N TYR A 47 3.94 9.72 -12.36
CA TYR A 47 3.09 9.07 -13.35
C TYR A 47 1.68 9.64 -13.31
N LEU A 48 1.02 9.65 -14.47
CA LEU A 48 -0.39 9.99 -14.57
C LEU A 48 -1.19 8.87 -13.93
N LEU A 49 -2.09 9.22 -13.02
CA LEU A 49 -3.05 8.28 -12.44
C LEU A 49 -4.22 8.14 -13.41
N LEU A 50 -4.51 6.92 -13.79
CA LEU A 50 -5.55 6.55 -14.74
C LEU A 50 -6.70 5.86 -13.99
N PRO A 51 -7.97 6.15 -14.32
CA PRO A 51 -9.08 5.46 -13.72
C PRO A 51 -9.20 4.04 -14.31
N THR A 52 -9.75 3.12 -13.54
CA THR A 52 -10.14 1.80 -14.06
C THR A 52 -11.67 1.65 -14.05
N LEU A 53 -12.18 0.46 -14.40
CA LEU A 53 -13.61 0.15 -14.29
C LEU A 53 -14.07 0.06 -12.83
N GLU A 54 -13.14 -0.21 -11.91
CA GLU A 54 -13.38 -0.27 -10.46
C GLU A 54 -13.01 1.08 -9.84
N SER A 55 -13.92 1.70 -9.08
CA SER A 55 -13.71 3.06 -8.56
C SER A 55 -12.56 3.16 -7.56
N GLU A 56 -12.31 2.08 -6.81
CA GLU A 56 -11.25 1.99 -5.80
C GLU A 56 -9.91 1.49 -6.38
N VAL A 57 -9.83 1.27 -7.70
CA VAL A 57 -8.61 0.80 -8.36
C VAL A 57 -8.16 1.81 -9.41
N PHE A 58 -6.91 2.24 -9.28
CA PHE A 58 -6.27 3.19 -10.19
C PHE A 58 -5.07 2.54 -10.85
N ALA A 59 -4.77 2.95 -12.07
CA ALA A 59 -3.61 2.47 -12.80
C ALA A 59 -2.60 3.59 -13.05
N PHE A 60 -1.34 3.24 -13.26
CA PHE A 60 -0.36 4.14 -13.83
C PHE A 60 0.65 3.33 -14.65
N ASP A 61 1.07 3.91 -15.77
CA ASP A 61 1.97 3.25 -16.71
C ASP A 61 3.41 3.69 -16.46
N THR A 62 4.29 2.71 -16.25
CA THR A 62 5.73 2.91 -16.09
C THR A 62 6.46 2.34 -17.31
N PRO A 63 7.76 2.67 -17.51
CA PRO A 63 8.58 2.00 -18.52
C PRO A 63 8.62 0.47 -18.38
N ASN A 64 8.39 -0.05 -17.17
CA ASN A 64 8.42 -1.47 -16.84
C ASN A 64 7.03 -2.14 -16.93
N GLY A 65 6.01 -1.40 -17.37
CA GLY A 65 4.64 -1.88 -17.50
C GLY A 65 3.67 -1.16 -16.57
N ARG A 66 2.41 -1.61 -16.64
CA ARG A 66 1.30 -1.04 -15.89
C ARG A 66 1.31 -1.55 -14.45
N PHE A 67 1.18 -0.61 -13.53
CA PHE A 67 0.89 -0.89 -12.13
C PHE A 67 -0.55 -0.49 -11.81
N THR A 68 -1.13 -1.15 -10.81
CA THR A 68 -2.40 -0.74 -10.22
C THR A 68 -2.27 -0.53 -8.72
N VAL A 69 -3.01 0.46 -8.22
CA VAL A 69 -3.20 0.73 -6.80
C VAL A 69 -4.65 0.47 -6.48
N GLY A 70 -4.90 -0.52 -5.65
CA GLY A 70 -6.21 -0.75 -5.02
C GLY A 70 -6.27 -0.08 -3.66
N ILE A 71 -7.33 0.66 -3.39
CA ILE A 71 -7.65 1.19 -2.06
C ILE A 71 -8.40 0.10 -1.29
N SER A 72 -7.99 -0.20 -0.06
CA SER A 72 -8.72 -1.16 0.77
C SER A 72 -10.10 -0.63 1.15
N SER A 73 -11.04 -1.52 1.48
CA SER A 73 -12.40 -1.12 1.88
C SER A 73 -12.46 -0.20 3.09
N THR A 74 -11.42 -0.21 3.94
CA THR A 74 -11.28 0.69 5.10
C THR A 74 -10.58 2.01 4.74
N GLY A 75 -9.89 2.08 3.59
CA GLY A 75 -9.05 3.20 3.20
C GLY A 75 -7.79 3.37 4.06
N GLU A 76 -7.44 2.36 4.88
CA GLU A 76 -6.27 2.38 5.78
C GLU A 76 -5.04 1.73 5.14
N GLU A 77 -5.20 1.06 3.99
CA GLU A 77 -4.14 0.31 3.31
C GLU A 77 -4.33 0.45 1.80
N LEU A 78 -3.22 0.45 1.07
CA LEU A 78 -3.21 0.39 -0.39
C LEU A 78 -2.53 -0.89 -0.84
N PHE A 79 -3.00 -1.49 -1.92
CA PHE A 79 -2.39 -2.66 -2.54
C PHE A 79 -1.79 -2.28 -3.90
N LEU A 80 -0.51 -2.59 -4.10
CA LEU A 80 0.23 -2.27 -5.32
C LEU A 80 0.55 -3.56 -6.11
N SER A 81 -0.03 -3.66 -7.31
CA SER A 81 0.09 -4.78 -8.25
C SER A 81 0.91 -4.35 -9.48
N PRO A 82 1.73 -5.23 -10.10
CA PRO A 82 1.81 -6.68 -9.89
C PRO A 82 2.74 -7.15 -8.77
N ILE A 83 3.50 -6.26 -8.14
CA ILE A 83 4.51 -6.65 -7.14
C ILE A 83 3.92 -7.21 -5.84
N GLY A 84 2.62 -7.05 -5.61
CA GLY A 84 1.89 -7.72 -4.53
C GLY A 84 2.22 -7.19 -3.14
N VAL A 85 2.47 -5.88 -3.02
CA VAL A 85 2.85 -5.25 -1.74
C VAL A 85 1.75 -4.35 -1.20
N PHE A 86 1.65 -4.26 0.12
CA PHE A 86 0.78 -3.31 0.80
C PHE A 86 1.55 -2.05 1.17
N LEU A 87 0.88 -0.91 1.11
CA LEU A 87 1.36 0.38 1.57
C LEU A 87 0.47 0.92 2.68
N TYR A 88 1.12 1.55 3.65
CA TYR A 88 0.53 2.08 4.86
C TYR A 88 0.82 3.58 5.00
N PRO A 89 0.02 4.33 5.76
CA PRO A 89 0.34 5.69 6.14
C PRO A 89 1.66 5.79 6.89
N TYR A 90 2.36 6.92 6.72
CA TYR A 90 3.56 7.20 7.50
C TYR A 90 3.28 7.20 9.01
N GLY A 91 4.11 6.47 9.75
CA GLY A 91 3.97 6.33 11.21
C GLY A 91 3.06 5.19 11.67
N GLN A 92 2.32 4.53 10.78
CA GLN A 92 1.71 3.24 11.06
C GLN A 92 2.71 2.12 10.75
N ILE A 93 3.66 1.90 11.64
CA ILE A 93 4.57 0.75 11.56
C ILE A 93 3.89 -0.43 12.24
N GLY A 94 3.65 -1.48 11.46
CA GLY A 94 3.17 -2.75 11.98
C GLY A 94 1.77 -3.04 11.49
N CYS A 95 1.69 -3.97 10.54
CA CYS A 95 0.49 -4.72 10.28
C CYS A 95 -0.15 -5.10 11.63
N LYS A 96 -1.39 -4.66 11.87
CA LYS A 96 -2.25 -5.51 12.69
C LYS A 96 -2.30 -6.84 11.94
N PRO A 97 -1.97 -7.99 12.57
CA PRO A 97 -2.17 -9.27 11.91
C PRO A 97 -3.64 -9.34 11.52
N GLN A 98 -3.91 -9.21 10.21
CA GLN A 98 -5.24 -9.50 9.70
C GLN A 98 -5.33 -11.03 9.69
N THR A 99 -6.33 -11.56 10.37
CA THR A 99 -6.65 -12.99 10.32
C THR A 99 -7.11 -13.29 8.90
N ILE A 100 -6.17 -13.66 8.03
CA ILE A 100 -6.49 -14.04 6.65
C ILE A 100 -7.12 -15.43 6.73
N SER A 101 -8.44 -15.47 6.60
CA SER A 101 -9.16 -16.71 6.43
C SER A 101 -9.80 -16.71 5.05
N ILE A 102 -9.37 -17.65 4.22
CA ILE A 102 -10.00 -17.87 2.91
C ILE A 102 -11.36 -18.55 3.10
N ASN A 103 -11.60 -19.24 4.22
CA ASN A 103 -12.77 -20.11 4.41
C ASN A 103 -13.41 -20.11 5.83
N ASN A 104 -13.08 -19.17 6.72
CA ASN A 104 -13.40 -19.22 8.17
C ASN A 104 -12.90 -20.50 8.88
N ALA A 105 -11.76 -20.41 9.54
CA ALA A 105 -11.42 -21.29 10.66
C ALA A 105 -10.95 -20.40 11.81
N GLU A 106 -11.60 -20.57 12.96
CA GLU A 106 -11.34 -19.84 14.20
C GLU A 106 -9.84 -19.82 14.51
N SER A 107 -9.34 -18.64 14.85
CA SER A 107 -7.95 -18.41 15.24
C SER A 107 -7.57 -19.24 16.46
N GLN A 108 -6.65 -20.19 16.33
CA GLN A 108 -5.90 -20.69 17.48
C GLN A 108 -4.81 -19.68 17.83
N MET A 109 -4.91 -19.09 19.01
CA MET A 109 -3.79 -18.40 19.65
C MET A 109 -2.69 -19.42 19.95
N VAL A 110 -1.57 -19.37 19.24
CA VAL A 110 -0.33 -19.99 19.70
C VAL A 110 0.28 -19.05 20.73
N ASN A 111 0.00 -19.30 22.00
CA ASN A 111 0.72 -18.67 23.11
C ASN A 111 2.18 -19.12 23.04
N ASN A 112 3.06 -18.24 22.55
CA ASN A 112 4.49 -18.36 22.76
C ASN A 112 4.84 -18.02 24.21
N SER A 113 4.59 -18.97 25.12
CA SER A 113 5.21 -18.96 26.44
C SER A 113 6.48 -19.81 26.37
N ALA A 114 7.54 -19.24 25.81
CA ALA A 114 8.88 -19.78 25.98
C ALA A 114 9.42 -19.33 27.33
N THR A 115 9.40 -20.22 28.33
CA THR A 115 10.50 -20.52 29.27
C THR A 115 9.95 -21.34 30.43
N ASP A 116 10.38 -22.60 30.56
CA ASP A 116 10.64 -23.21 31.87
C ASP A 116 11.60 -24.40 31.72
N ILE A 117 12.87 -24.09 32.03
CA ILE A 117 13.90 -24.84 32.76
C ILE A 117 13.75 -26.36 32.82
N ILE A 118 14.74 -27.08 32.28
CA ILE A 118 15.06 -28.45 32.69
C ILE A 118 16.43 -28.41 33.35
N ASN A 119 16.47 -28.68 34.65
CA ASN A 119 17.66 -29.16 35.37
C ASN A 119 17.72 -30.69 35.26
#